data_AF-A0A1L9VZ77-F1
#
_entry.id   AF-A0A1L9VZ77-F1
#
_cell.length_a   1.000
_cell.length_b   1.000
_cell.length_c   1.000
_cell.angle_alpha   90.00
_cell.angle_beta   90.00
_cell.angle_gamma   90.00
#
_symmetry.space_group_name_H-M   'P 1'
#
loop_
_entity.id
_entity.type
_entity.pdbx_description
1 polymer ?
#
loop_
_entity_poly.entity_id
_entity_poly.type
_entity_poly.pdbx_seq_one_letter_code
_entity_poly.pdbx_strand_id
1 'polypeptide(L)'
;MVQLILSRVLAGISGAGIISLVSVIVTDIVPPKEVALFRSYAKITNITGRSLGAPIGGGLSQTVGWRWSFYGQLHILIISVIITACNMPSTLNQTPQESTKIQDQENRFPRHPQLHGYNPPTLISPSEYGFQHYRAVFTFSTF
;
A
#
# COMPACT_ATOMS: atom_id res chain seq x y z
N MET A 1 -1.22 -33.28 2.20
CA MET A 1 -2.04 -32.39 3.05
C MET A 1 -1.30 -31.13 3.50
N VAL A 2 -0.10 -31.23 4.06
CA VAL A 2 0.70 -30.08 4.51
C VAL A 2 0.93 -29.02 3.41
N GLN A 3 1.17 -29.43 2.16
CA GLN A 3 1.39 -28.51 1.03
C GLN A 3 0.21 -27.56 0.75
N LEU A 4 -1.03 -28.03 0.88
CA LEU A 4 -2.23 -27.19 0.67
C LEU A 4 -2.45 -26.22 1.82
N ILE A 5 -2.06 -26.62 3.04
CA ILE A 5 -2.13 -25.75 4.22
C ILE A 5 -1.09 -24.64 4.11
N LEU A 6 0.16 -24.99 3.78
CA LEU A 6 1.23 -24.01 3.57
C LEU A 6 0.88 -23.01 2.47
N SER A 7 0.31 -23.46 1.36
CA SER A 7 -0.07 -22.56 0.27
C SER A 7 -1.20 -21.60 0.65
N ARG A 8 -2.15 -22.03 1.50
CA ARG A 8 -3.21 -21.15 2.02
C ARG A 8 -2.68 -20.12 3.01
N VAL A 9 -1.78 -20.51 3.90
CA VAL A 9 -1.11 -19.58 4.82
C VAL A 9 -0.34 -18.53 4.01
N LEU A 10 0.45 -18.97 3.03
CA LEU A 10 1.24 -18.07 2.18
C LEU A 10 0.35 -17.12 1.36
N ALA A 11 -0.72 -17.64 0.75
CA ALA A 11 -1.68 -16.82 0.00
C ALA A 11 -2.40 -15.80 0.91
N GLY A 12 -2.71 -16.18 2.16
CA GLY A 12 -3.30 -15.28 3.15
C GLY A 12 -2.36 -14.13 3.51
N ILE A 13 -1.09 -14.43 3.76
CA ILE A 13 -0.05 -13.43 4.08
C ILE A 13 0.12 -12.44 2.92
N SER A 14 0.22 -12.96 1.69
CA SER A 14 0.37 -12.13 0.48
C SER A 14 -0.84 -11.21 0.25
N GLY A 15 -2.07 -11.74 0.40
CA GLY A 15 -3.29 -10.97 0.22
C GLY A 15 -3.43 -9.81 1.20
N ALA A 16 -3.12 -10.04 2.49
CA ALA A 16 -3.20 -9.00 3.51
C ALA A 16 -2.15 -7.89 3.29
N GLY A 17 -0.91 -8.26 2.95
CA GLY A 17 0.18 -7.30 2.74
C GLY A 17 -0.07 -6.35 1.56
N ILE A 18 -0.55 -6.88 0.43
CA ILE A 18 -0.81 -6.07 -0.78
C ILE A 18 -1.90 -5.03 -0.52
N ILE A 19 -2.98 -5.41 0.18
CA ILE A 19 -4.10 -4.50 0.46
C ILE A 19 -3.66 -3.34 1.35
N SER A 20 -2.85 -3.61 2.38
CA SER A 20 -2.28 -2.57 3.23
C SER A 20 -1.32 -1.66 2.44
N LEU A 21 -0.43 -2.22 1.63
CA LEU A 21 0.52 -1.44 0.84
C LEU A 21 -0.18 -0.50 -0.14
N VAL A 22 -1.19 -0.99 -0.86
CA VAL A 22 -2.00 -0.18 -1.79
C VAL A 22 -2.68 0.97 -1.05
N SER A 23 -3.24 0.72 0.13
CA SER A 23 -3.89 1.79 0.89
C SER A 23 -2.93 2.90 1.31
N VAL A 24 -1.69 2.55 1.68
CA VAL A 24 -0.65 3.53 2.05
C VAL A 24 -0.23 4.36 0.83
N ILE A 25 0.03 3.71 -0.30
CA ILE A 25 0.43 4.39 -1.54
C ILE A 25 -0.65 5.39 -2.00
N VAL A 26 -1.92 4.98 -1.93
CA VAL A 26 -3.04 5.86 -2.32
C VAL A 26 -3.15 7.08 -1.40
N THR A 27 -2.89 6.92 -0.11
CA THR A 27 -2.92 8.06 0.84
C THR A 27 -1.73 9.01 0.66
N ASP A 28 -0.60 8.52 0.18
CA ASP A 28 0.58 9.36 -0.06
C ASP A 28 0.49 10.16 -1.37
N ILE A 29 -0.21 9.64 -2.37
CA ILE A 29 -0.30 10.26 -3.71
C ILE A 29 -1.54 11.16 -3.89
N VAL A 30 -2.65 10.88 -3.20
CA VAL A 30 -3.95 11.51 -3.52
C VAL A 30 -4.34 12.58 -2.49
N PRO A 31 -4.63 13.83 -2.91
CA PRO A 31 -5.14 14.87 -2.02
C PRO A 31 -6.51 14.49 -1.42
N PRO A 32 -6.79 14.83 -0.15
CA PRO A 32 -7.91 14.28 0.64
C PRO A 32 -9.31 14.49 0.04
N LYS A 33 -9.46 15.44 -0.88
CA LYS A 33 -10.70 15.73 -1.61
C LYS A 33 -11.11 14.63 -2.59
N GLU A 34 -10.18 13.86 -3.14
CA GLU A 34 -10.43 12.90 -4.24
C GLU A 34 -10.19 11.44 -3.87
N VAL A 35 -9.75 11.19 -2.63
CA VAL A 35 -9.47 9.84 -2.10
C VAL A 35 -10.71 8.94 -2.18
N ALA A 36 -11.90 9.48 -1.98
CA ALA A 36 -13.15 8.71 -2.06
C ALA A 36 -13.44 8.19 -3.48
N LEU A 37 -13.16 8.98 -4.52
CA LEU A 37 -13.35 8.59 -5.92
C LEU A 37 -12.32 7.55 -6.36
N PHE A 38 -11.06 7.70 -5.93
CA PHE A 38 -10.03 6.69 -6.21
C PHE A 38 -10.30 5.36 -5.51
N ARG A 39 -10.73 5.41 -4.24
CA ARG A 39 -11.09 4.19 -3.49
C ARG A 39 -12.30 3.49 -4.11
N SER A 40 -13.31 4.22 -4.58
CA SER A 40 -14.47 3.60 -5.23
C SER A 40 -14.08 2.92 -6.54
N TYR A 41 -13.22 3.56 -7.34
CA TYR A 41 -12.69 2.97 -8.57
C TYR A 41 -11.93 1.66 -8.30
N ALA A 42 -11.01 1.67 -7.34
CA ALA A 42 -10.24 0.49 -6.95
C ALA A 42 -11.13 -0.67 -6.47
N LYS A 43 -12.18 -0.36 -5.70
CA LYS A 43 -13.15 -1.36 -5.22
C LYS A 43 -13.99 -1.92 -6.37
N ILE A 44 -14.48 -1.08 -7.29
CA ILE A 44 -15.27 -1.52 -8.46
C ILE A 44 -14.43 -2.46 -9.31
N THR A 45 -13.20 -2.10 -9.67
CA THR A 45 -12.30 -2.97 -10.44
C THR A 45 -12.07 -4.30 -9.74
N ASN A 46 -11.89 -4.29 -8.41
CA ASN A 46 -11.69 -5.51 -7.65
C ASN A 46 -12.92 -6.44 -7.65
N ILE A 47 -14.12 -5.88 -7.49
CA ILE A 47 -15.38 -6.62 -7.55
C ILE A 47 -15.60 -7.18 -8.95
N THR A 48 -15.39 -6.38 -9.99
CA THR A 48 -15.49 -6.83 -11.39
C THR A 48 -14.53 -7.98 -11.66
N GLY A 49 -13.27 -7.88 -11.20
CA GLY A 49 -12.30 -8.97 -11.33
C GLY A 49 -12.72 -10.25 -10.62
N ARG A 50 -13.28 -10.15 -9.41
CA ARG A 50 -13.80 -11.30 -8.65
C ARG A 50 -15.03 -11.93 -9.33
N SER A 51 -15.93 -11.11 -9.83
CA SER A 51 -17.15 -11.55 -10.54
C SER A 51 -16.82 -12.23 -11.86
N LEU A 52 -15.81 -11.76 -12.59
CA LEU A 52 -15.35 -12.39 -13.84
C LEU A 52 -14.49 -13.64 -13.56
N GLY A 53 -13.73 -13.65 -12.47
CA GLY A 53 -12.83 -14.75 -12.13
C GLY A 53 -13.54 -16.07 -11.81
N ALA A 54 -14.72 -16.02 -11.17
CA ALA A 54 -15.50 -17.22 -10.83
C ALA A 54 -15.99 -18.02 -12.06
N PRO A 55 -16.70 -17.43 -13.05
CA PRO A 55 -17.13 -18.16 -14.23
C PRO A 55 -15.96 -18.59 -15.12
N ILE A 56 -14.92 -17.74 -15.28
CA ILE A 56 -13.73 -18.07 -16.07
C ILE A 56 -12.96 -19.23 -15.42
N GLY A 57 -12.78 -19.19 -14.10
CA GLY A 57 -12.11 -20.26 -13.34
C GLY A 57 -12.90 -21.58 -13.36
N GLY A 58 -14.23 -21.51 -13.29
CA GLY A 58 -15.11 -22.67 -13.40
C GLY A 58 -15.00 -23.37 -14.76
N GLY A 59 -15.07 -22.61 -15.86
CA GLY A 59 -14.92 -23.14 -17.22
C GLY A 59 -13.53 -23.72 -17.49
N LEU A 60 -12.47 -23.11 -16.96
CA LEU A 60 -11.10 -23.62 -17.05
C LEU A 60 -10.92 -24.93 -16.27
N SER A 61 -11.55 -25.06 -15.10
CA SER A 61 -11.49 -26.28 -14.29
C SER A 61 -12.19 -27.46 -14.96
N GLN A 62 -13.20 -27.20 -15.80
CA GLN A 62 -13.95 -28.23 -16.52
C GLN A 62 -13.25 -28.71 -17.79
N THR A 63 -12.46 -27.85 -18.45
CA THR A 63 -11.83 -28.16 -19.76
C THR A 63 -10.40 -28.67 -19.65
N VAL A 64 -9.57 -28.04 -18.81
CA VAL A 64 -8.11 -28.32 -18.75
C VAL A 64 -7.67 -28.84 -17.37
N GLY A 65 -8.61 -28.93 -16.43
CA GLY A 65 -8.37 -29.39 -15.07
C GLY A 65 -7.78 -28.32 -14.15
N TRP A 66 -8.04 -28.46 -12.85
CA TRP A 66 -7.77 -27.46 -11.80
C TRP A 66 -6.29 -27.00 -11.70
N ARG A 67 -5.35 -27.78 -12.23
CA ARG A 67 -3.90 -27.51 -12.13
C ARG A 67 -3.47 -26.32 -12.99
N TRP A 68 -4.13 -26.09 -14.13
CA TRP A 68 -3.79 -25.01 -15.05
C TRP A 68 -4.07 -23.62 -14.47
N SER A 69 -5.03 -23.51 -13.54
CA SER A 69 -5.29 -22.27 -12.80
C SER A 69 -4.06 -21.78 -12.02
N PHE A 70 -3.17 -22.67 -11.58
CA PHE A 70 -1.93 -22.29 -10.88
C PHE A 70 -0.83 -21.83 -11.84
N TYR A 71 -0.71 -22.46 -13.01
CA TYR A 71 0.26 -22.05 -14.01
C TYR A 71 -0.05 -20.65 -14.55
N GLY A 72 -1.32 -20.33 -14.84
CA GLY A 72 -1.69 -18.99 -15.32
C GLY A 72 -1.30 -17.86 -14.35
N GLN A 73 -1.56 -18.06 -13.05
CA GLN A 73 -1.20 -17.09 -12.01
C GLN A 73 0.32 -16.93 -11.87
N LEU A 74 1.08 -18.02 -11.99
CA LEU A 74 2.55 -17.98 -11.92
C LEU A 74 3.18 -17.18 -13.06
N HIS A 75 2.70 -17.33 -14.30
CA HIS A 75 3.24 -16.58 -15.45
C HIS A 75 3.01 -15.08 -15.29
N ILE A 76 1.80 -14.69 -14.86
CA ILE A 76 1.46 -13.30 -14.59
C ILE A 76 2.35 -12.71 -13.48
N LEU A 77 2.58 -13.47 -12.40
CA LEU A 77 3.48 -13.07 -11.32
C LEU A 77 4.90 -12.83 -11.81
N ILE A 78 5.45 -13.78 -12.58
CA ILE A 78 6.81 -13.69 -13.14
C ILE A 78 6.93 -12.47 -14.04
N ILE A 79 5.97 -12.24 -14.94
CA ILE A 79 5.97 -11.08 -15.83
C ILE A 79 5.93 -9.78 -15.02
N SER A 80 5.08 -9.70 -14.00
CA SER A 80 5.03 -8.52 -13.12
C SER A 80 6.36 -8.26 -12.43
N VAL A 81 7.00 -9.30 -11.89
CA VAL A 81 8.31 -9.16 -11.22
C VAL A 81 9.39 -8.72 -12.20
N ILE A 82 9.42 -9.28 -13.42
CA ILE A 82 10.37 -8.88 -14.46
C ILE A 82 10.17 -7.41 -14.84
N ILE A 83 8.92 -7.00 -15.07
CA ILE A 83 8.61 -5.61 -15.42
C ILE A 83 9.03 -4.68 -14.28
N THR A 84 8.67 -4.97 -13.03
CA THR A 84 9.07 -4.15 -11.87
C THR A 84 10.59 -4.11 -11.70
N ALA A 85 11.28 -5.25 -11.83
CA ALA A 85 12.73 -5.32 -11.70
C ALA A 85 13.45 -4.53 -12.82
N CYS A 86 12.94 -4.59 -14.06
CA CYS A 86 13.49 -3.82 -15.17
C CYS A 86 13.16 -2.32 -15.08
N ASN A 87 12.01 -1.95 -14.51
CA ASN A 87 11.57 -0.55 -14.38
C ASN A 87 12.06 0.14 -13.11
N MET A 88 12.74 -0.57 -12.20
CA MET A 88 13.27 0.00 -10.96
C MET A 88 14.79 0.22 -11.07
N PRO A 89 15.26 1.34 -11.66
CA PRO A 89 16.62 1.79 -11.45
C PRO A 89 16.73 2.35 -10.02
N SER A 90 17.40 1.61 -9.13
CA SER A 90 18.25 2.11 -8.03
C SER A 90 17.77 3.23 -7.07
N THR A 91 16.50 3.62 -7.03
CA THR A 91 15.96 4.66 -6.11
C THR A 91 15.98 4.25 -4.62
N LEU A 92 16.47 3.05 -4.29
CA LEU A 92 16.72 2.66 -2.89
C LEU A 92 17.99 3.28 -2.29
N ASN A 93 18.77 4.06 -3.06
CA ASN A 93 19.98 4.72 -2.55
C ASN A 93 19.78 6.22 -2.23
N GLN A 94 18.59 6.65 -1.83
CA GLN A 94 18.34 8.06 -1.43
C GLN A 94 17.99 8.26 0.06
N THR A 95 17.79 7.19 0.86
CA THR A 95 17.27 7.34 2.24
C THR A 95 18.32 7.41 3.37
N PRO A 96 19.60 7.70 3.12
CA PRO A 96 20.38 8.40 4.18
C PRO A 96 20.80 9.83 3.84
N GLN A 97 20.72 10.25 2.57
CA GLN A 97 21.32 11.52 2.13
C GLN A 97 20.42 12.74 2.37
N GLU A 98 19.10 12.58 2.35
CA GLU A 98 18.17 13.69 2.56
C GLU A 98 18.14 14.14 4.03
N SER A 99 18.20 13.19 4.97
CA SER A 99 18.32 13.50 6.41
C SER A 99 19.60 14.27 6.74
N THR A 100 20.73 13.94 6.08
CA THR A 100 22.01 14.66 6.26
C THR A 100 21.95 16.09 5.72
N LYS A 101 21.32 16.33 4.56
CA LYS A 101 21.19 17.70 4.01
C LYS A 101 20.33 18.62 4.86
N ILE A 102 19.24 18.11 5.43
CA ILE A 102 18.36 18.90 6.30
C ILE A 102 19.11 19.30 7.59
N GLN A 103 19.91 18.38 8.15
CA GLN A 103 20.69 18.64 9.35
C GLN A 103 21.87 19.60 9.10
N ASP A 104 22.52 19.51 7.92
CA ASP A 104 23.54 20.46 7.50
C ASP A 104 22.95 21.85 7.23
N GLN A 105 21.72 21.93 6.70
CA GLN A 105 21.01 23.20 6.56
C GLN A 105 20.63 23.79 7.91
N GLU A 106 20.09 22.99 8.85
CA GLU A 106 19.72 23.43 10.20
C GLU A 106 20.93 23.99 10.97
N ASN A 107 22.08 23.34 10.87
CA ASN A 107 23.33 23.80 11.50
C ASN A 107 23.93 25.05 10.83
N ARG A 108 23.53 25.37 9.59
CA ARG A 108 24.00 26.56 8.87
C ARG A 108 23.20 27.83 9.22
N PHE A 109 22.05 27.69 9.88
CA PHE A 109 21.32 28.83 10.41
C PHE A 109 21.74 29.09 11.86
N PRO A 110 22.21 30.31 12.22
CA PRO A 110 22.53 30.61 13.61
C PRO A 110 21.29 30.40 14.47
N ARG A 111 21.41 29.57 15.52
CA ARG A 111 20.31 29.29 16.44
C ARG A 111 19.78 30.60 17.02
N HIS A 112 18.61 31.03 16.57
CA HIS A 112 17.93 32.18 17.16
C HIS A 112 17.63 31.86 18.64
N PRO A 113 17.83 32.81 19.56
CA PRO A 113 17.48 32.63 20.96
C PRO A 113 15.99 32.26 21.07
N GLN A 114 15.74 31.14 21.74
CA GLN A 114 14.42 30.59 22.01
C GLN A 114 13.55 31.68 22.63
N LEU A 115 12.46 32.08 21.95
CA LEU A 115 11.49 33.03 22.49
C LEU A 115 10.74 32.34 23.64
N HIS A 116 11.30 32.48 24.86
CA HIS A 116 10.88 31.90 26.14
C HIS A 116 9.53 32.44 26.66
N GLY A 117 8.52 32.56 25.80
CA GLY A 117 7.25 33.17 26.20
C GLY A 117 6.11 33.06 25.19
N TYR A 118 6.27 32.30 24.11
CA TYR A 118 5.14 32.04 23.22
C TYR A 118 4.39 30.78 23.69
N ASN A 119 3.29 30.98 24.41
CA ASN A 119 2.27 29.94 24.55
C ASN A 119 1.37 30.04 23.31
N PRO A 120 1.48 29.10 22.34
CA PRO A 120 0.59 29.12 21.19
C PRO A 120 -0.86 28.97 21.69
N PRO A 121 -1.82 29.75 21.16
CA PRO A 121 -3.22 29.59 21.54
C PRO A 121 -3.61 28.15 21.25
N THR A 122 -3.92 27.39 22.31
CA THR A 122 -4.38 26.00 22.38
C THR A 122 -4.73 25.40 21.01
N LEU A 123 -3.71 25.08 20.21
CA LEU A 123 -3.89 24.31 19.00
C LEU A 123 -3.90 22.87 19.46
N ILE A 124 -5.10 22.29 19.41
CA ILE A 124 -5.40 20.89 19.67
C ILE A 124 -4.25 20.03 19.16
N SER A 125 -3.68 19.21 20.05
CA SER A 125 -2.40 18.52 19.82
C SER A 125 -2.38 17.75 18.48
N PRO A 126 -1.34 17.91 17.63
CA PRO A 126 -1.22 17.15 16.38
C PRO A 126 -1.19 15.62 16.56
N SER A 127 -0.83 15.16 17.77
CA SER A 127 -0.80 13.73 18.11
C SER A 127 -2.19 13.08 18.14
N GLU A 128 -3.26 13.83 18.39
CA GLU A 128 -4.63 13.29 18.34
C GLU A 128 -5.21 13.26 16.93
N TYR A 129 -4.88 14.25 16.08
CA TYR A 129 -5.39 14.30 14.70
C TYR A 129 -4.85 13.16 13.83
N GLY A 130 -3.56 12.84 13.94
CA GLY A 130 -2.95 11.74 13.19
C GLY A 130 -3.51 10.39 13.61
N PHE A 131 -3.61 10.11 14.91
CA PHE A 131 -4.11 8.81 15.39
C PHE A 131 -5.61 8.60 15.11
N GLN A 132 -6.45 9.65 15.16
CA GLN A 132 -7.87 9.54 14.79
C GLN A 132 -8.06 9.32 13.28
N HIS A 133 -7.31 10.02 12.42
CA HIS A 133 -7.41 9.83 10.96
C HIS A 133 -6.93 8.45 10.51
N TYR A 134 -5.83 7.94 11.07
CA TYR A 134 -5.35 6.60 10.73
C TYR A 134 -6.28 5.50 11.26
N ARG A 135 -6.87 5.66 12.46
CA ARG A 135 -7.85 4.69 13.01
C ARG A 135 -9.18 4.68 12.24
N ALA A 136 -9.62 5.82 11.74
CA ALA A 136 -10.82 5.91 10.90
C ALA A 136 -10.64 5.23 9.53
N VAL A 137 -9.45 5.38 8.93
CA VAL A 137 -9.11 4.70 7.66
C VAL A 137 -8.97 3.19 7.83
N PHE A 138 -8.43 2.72 8.97
CA PHE A 138 -8.31 1.28 9.26
C PHE A 138 -9.66 0.60 9.53
N THR A 139 -10.61 1.31 10.17
CA THR A 139 -11.93 0.76 10.48
C THR A 139 -12.81 0.63 9.22
N PHE A 140 -12.67 1.54 8.25
CA PHE A 140 -13.44 1.50 7.00
C PHE A 140 -12.97 0.41 6.01
N SER A 141 -11.79 -0.18 6.21
CA SER A 141 -11.23 -1.24 5.36
C SER A 141 -11.75 -2.65 5.72
N THR A 142 -12.57 -2.78 6.76
CA THR A 142 -13.10 -4.07 7.26
C THR A 142 -14.51 -4.41 6.72
N PHE A 143 -15.05 -3.63 5.78
CA PHE A 143 -16.28 -3.95 5.04
C PHE A 143 -16.05 -4.07 3.52
#